data_AF-A0A8X7B920-F1
#
_entry.id   AF-A0A8X7B920-F1
#
_cell.length_a   1.000
_cell.length_b   1.000
_cell.length_c   1.000
_cell.angle_alpha   90.00
_cell.angle_beta   90.00
_cell.angle_gamma   90.00
#
_symmetry.space_group_name_H-M   'P 1'
#
loop_
_entity.id
_entity.type
_entity.pdbx_description
1 polymer ?
#
loop_
_entity_poly.entity_id
_entity_poly.type
_entity_poly.pdbx_seq_one_letter_code
_entity_poly.pdbx_strand_id
1 'polypeptide(L)'
;MKTLQKVRERFYCNNVRSDEEKCCPTCDPCASRKGPRKRTRGRLQLYNVGAPFKRIAFDILGPLPRSSDGNNNILVVMDYFTKWPEAYPIPDQEASTFAEVLVQHWISRFGVPLQVHSDQGRNFYSAVCKRLCEILAIDKTRTTALHPHSDGMVERFNRTILNSPSLLVSSNQQDWDKKLPFFLLAYMSAVHEITSYSPSQMLFGHDLCRLQIFCSAGHQMHPWRMRSISRNSRHGWRK
;
A
#
# COMPACT_ATOMS: atom_id res chain seq x y z
N MET A 1 19.85 9.28 -25.61
CA MET A 1 20.92 10.29 -25.51
C MET A 1 20.70 11.29 -26.63
N LYS A 2 20.49 12.57 -26.31
CA LYS A 2 20.23 13.62 -27.31
C LYS A 2 21.53 14.29 -27.81
N THR A 3 22.64 14.12 -27.07
CA THR A 3 23.97 14.68 -27.39
C THR A 3 24.61 13.98 -28.59
N LEU A 4 24.64 12.64 -28.60
CA LEU A 4 25.25 11.84 -29.69
C LEU A 4 24.68 12.19 -31.07
N GLN A 5 23.38 12.42 -31.11
CA GLN A 5 22.66 12.71 -32.34
C GLN A 5 23.08 14.05 -32.92
N LYS A 6 23.20 15.10 -32.08
CA LYS A 6 23.65 16.43 -32.51
C LYS A 6 25.13 16.46 -32.92
N VAL A 7 25.98 15.65 -32.28
CA VAL A 7 27.40 15.58 -32.63
C VAL A 7 27.57 14.90 -33.99
N ARG A 8 26.84 13.80 -34.24
CA ARG A 8 26.86 13.08 -35.52
C ARG A 8 26.31 13.87 -36.70
N GLU A 9 25.43 14.84 -36.45
CA GLU A 9 24.91 15.76 -37.48
C GLU A 9 25.95 16.77 -37.98
N ARG A 10 27.01 17.04 -37.21
CA ARG A 10 28.01 18.08 -37.54
C ARG A 10 29.43 17.55 -37.71
N PHE A 11 29.76 16.40 -37.14
CA PHE A 11 31.12 15.86 -37.13
C PHE A 11 31.10 14.34 -37.39
N TYR A 12 31.98 13.89 -38.28
CA TYR A 12 32.26 12.47 -38.47
C TYR A 12 33.56 12.11 -37.75
N CYS A 13 33.44 11.55 -36.56
CA CYS A 13 34.57 11.03 -35.79
C CYS A 13 34.37 9.54 -35.47
N ASN A 14 35.45 8.79 -35.42
CA ASN A 14 35.43 7.42 -34.92
C ASN A 14 35.28 7.44 -33.39
N ASN A 15 34.47 6.53 -32.84
CA ASN A 15 34.29 6.35 -31.39
C ASN A 15 33.63 7.48 -30.57
N VAL A 16 32.83 8.36 -31.20
CA VAL A 16 32.06 9.43 -30.50
C VAL A 16 31.26 8.92 -29.31
N ARG A 17 30.74 7.70 -29.38
CA ARG A 17 29.97 7.09 -28.29
C ARG A 17 30.84 6.84 -27.04
N SER A 18 32.07 6.39 -27.22
CA SER A 18 33.01 6.13 -26.13
C SER A 18 33.43 7.44 -25.45
N ASP A 19 33.60 8.50 -26.23
CA ASP A 19 33.95 9.82 -25.70
C ASP A 19 32.78 10.47 -24.96
N GLU A 20 31.54 10.30 -25.43
CA GLU A 20 30.36 10.73 -24.68
C GLU A 20 30.18 9.98 -23.37
N GLU A 21 30.42 8.67 -23.37
CA GLU A 21 30.34 7.84 -22.17
C GLU A 21 31.39 8.21 -21.12
N LYS A 22 32.54 8.77 -21.54
CA LYS A 22 33.58 9.33 -20.65
C LYS A 22 33.29 10.79 -20.23
N CYS A 23 32.77 11.61 -21.13
CA CYS A 23 32.59 13.05 -20.88
C CYS A 23 31.35 13.34 -20.01
N CYS A 24 30.22 12.67 -20.28
CA CYS A 24 28.97 12.92 -19.55
C CYS A 24 29.01 12.66 -18.03
N PRO A 25 29.72 11.63 -17.51
CA PRO A 25 29.86 11.41 -16.08
C PRO A 25 30.83 12.37 -15.39
N THR A 26 31.82 12.87 -16.13
CA THR A 26 32.88 13.77 -15.61
C THR A 26 32.43 15.24 -15.56
N CYS A 27 31.34 15.58 -16.24
CA CYS A 27 30.70 16.89 -16.18
C CYS A 27 29.97 17.10 -14.84
N ASP A 28 30.50 17.91 -13.93
CA ASP A 28 29.87 18.23 -12.64
C ASP A 28 28.43 18.76 -12.75
N PRO A 29 28.10 19.69 -13.68
CA PRO A 29 26.71 20.14 -13.89
C PRO A 29 25.77 19.03 -14.38
N CYS A 30 26.30 18.02 -15.07
CA CYS A 30 25.53 16.92 -15.64
C CYS A 30 25.35 15.79 -14.61
N ALA A 31 26.39 15.51 -13.82
CA ALA A 31 26.42 14.50 -12.78
C ALA A 31 25.49 14.87 -11.62
N SER A 32 25.56 16.14 -11.18
CA SER A 32 24.67 16.68 -10.13
C SER A 32 23.18 16.59 -10.49
N ARG A 33 22.82 16.82 -11.76
CA ARG A 33 21.42 16.73 -12.24
C ARG A 33 20.92 15.30 -12.45
N LYS A 34 21.80 14.33 -12.71
CA LYS A 34 21.39 12.96 -13.12
C LYS A 34 21.13 11.99 -11.97
N GLY A 35 21.54 12.33 -10.74
CA GLY A 35 21.34 11.49 -9.55
C GLY A 35 22.00 10.11 -9.65
N PRO A 36 22.08 9.35 -8.54
CA PRO A 36 22.70 8.04 -8.52
C PRO A 36 21.93 7.03 -9.39
N ARG A 37 22.65 6.35 -10.31
CA ARG A 37 22.09 5.35 -11.24
C ARG A 37 21.50 4.11 -10.55
N LYS A 38 21.99 3.77 -9.36
CA LYS A 38 21.51 2.65 -8.55
C LYS A 38 20.93 3.22 -7.25
N ARG A 39 19.60 3.12 -7.10
CA ARG A 39 18.99 3.16 -5.78
C ARG A 39 19.37 1.87 -5.08
N THR A 40 20.19 1.94 -4.05
CA THR A 40 20.45 0.81 -3.16
C THR A 40 19.09 0.42 -2.56
N ARG A 41 18.49 -0.66 -3.05
CA ARG A 41 17.33 -1.25 -2.40
C ARG A 41 17.89 -1.91 -1.13
N GLY A 42 17.48 -1.42 0.03
CA GLY A 42 17.85 -2.05 1.31
C GLY A 42 17.49 -3.54 1.29
N ARG A 43 18.28 -4.35 1.98
CA ARG A 43 18.01 -5.79 2.12
C ARG A 43 16.62 -5.94 2.77
N LEU A 44 15.73 -6.68 2.11
CA LEU A 44 14.41 -7.03 2.66
C LEU A 44 14.66 -7.81 3.95
N GLN A 45 14.38 -7.21 5.10
CA GLN A 45 14.40 -7.92 6.38
C GLN A 45 13.01 -8.51 6.58
N LEU A 46 12.91 -9.84 6.53
CA LEU A 46 11.73 -10.56 6.98
C LEU A 46 11.69 -10.44 8.50
N TYR A 47 10.79 -9.60 9.01
CA TYR A 47 10.50 -9.57 10.43
C TYR A 47 9.47 -10.67 10.72
N ASN A 48 9.90 -11.74 11.39
CA ASN A 48 9.00 -12.82 11.77
C ASN A 48 8.03 -12.32 12.84
N VAL A 49 6.82 -11.96 12.44
CA VAL A 49 5.71 -11.84 13.37
C VAL A 49 5.31 -13.27 13.76
N GLY A 50 5.28 -13.55 15.07
CA GLY A 50 5.24 -14.94 15.54
C GLY A 50 3.86 -15.62 15.50
N ALA A 51 2.76 -14.87 15.39
CA ALA A 51 1.40 -15.42 15.30
C ALA A 51 0.39 -14.38 14.77
N PRO A 52 -0.80 -14.81 14.30
CA PRO A 52 -1.90 -13.91 13.94
C PRO A 52 -2.25 -12.93 15.06
N PHE A 53 -2.60 -11.71 14.69
CA PHE A 53 -3.13 -10.64 15.56
C PHE A 53 -2.18 -10.14 16.67
N LYS A 54 -0.98 -10.73 16.82
CA LYS A 54 0.01 -10.26 17.80
C LYS A 54 0.53 -8.88 17.47
N ARG A 55 0.69 -8.57 16.19
CA ARG A 55 1.17 -7.28 15.72
C ARG A 55 0.26 -6.75 14.64
N ILE A 56 -0.28 -5.56 14.88
CA ILE A 56 -1.15 -4.88 13.92
C ILE A 56 -0.55 -3.54 13.52
N ALA A 57 -0.81 -3.13 12.29
CA ALA A 57 -0.65 -1.74 11.88
C ALA A 57 -2.01 -1.13 11.65
N PHE A 58 -2.11 0.18 11.83
CA PHE A 58 -3.24 0.92 11.33
C PHE A 58 -2.78 2.18 10.60
N ASP A 59 -3.62 2.67 9.70
CA ASP A 59 -3.46 3.95 9.03
C ASP A 59 -4.85 4.54 8.71
N ILE A 60 -4.90 5.84 8.44
CA ILE A 60 -6.14 6.53 8.13
C ILE A 60 -6.06 7.07 6.72
N LEU A 61 -6.95 6.54 5.88
CA LEU A 61 -7.07 6.89 4.48
C LEU A 61 -8.14 7.98 4.32
N GLY A 62 -7.72 9.16 3.85
CA GLY A 62 -8.65 10.24 3.54
C GLY A 62 -7.96 11.59 3.28
N PRO A 63 -8.75 12.65 3.04
CA PRO A 63 -10.22 12.65 3.00
C PRO A 63 -10.80 12.07 1.69
N LEU A 64 -11.85 11.27 1.82
CA LEU A 64 -12.68 10.74 0.73
C LEU A 64 -13.97 11.56 0.58
N PRO A 65 -14.69 11.44 -0.56
CA PRO A 65 -16.03 12.02 -0.71
C PRO A 65 -16.94 11.57 0.43
N ARG A 66 -17.77 12.48 0.96
CA ARG A 66 -18.64 12.17 2.08
C ARG A 66 -19.68 11.13 1.66
N SER A 67 -19.77 10.02 2.40
CA SER A 67 -20.75 8.97 2.16
C SER A 67 -22.16 9.39 2.60
N SER A 68 -23.17 8.61 2.21
CA SER A 68 -24.55 8.84 2.66
C SER A 68 -24.70 8.76 4.18
N ASP A 69 -23.86 7.96 4.82
CA ASP A 69 -23.89 7.72 6.26
C ASP A 69 -22.97 8.72 6.99
N GLY A 70 -22.43 9.71 6.27
CA GLY A 70 -21.67 10.83 6.83
C GLY A 70 -20.17 10.60 7.00
N ASN A 71 -19.65 9.44 6.55
CA ASN A 71 -18.25 9.08 6.67
C ASN A 71 -17.39 9.77 5.60
N ASN A 72 -16.15 10.12 5.93
CA ASN A 72 -15.22 10.82 5.02
C ASN A 72 -13.79 10.27 5.09
N ASN A 73 -13.51 9.35 6.00
CA ASN A 73 -12.23 8.70 6.15
C ASN A 73 -12.43 7.19 6.34
N ILE A 74 -11.36 6.42 6.12
CA ILE A 74 -11.33 4.99 6.41
C ILE A 74 -10.19 4.73 7.39
N LEU A 75 -10.52 4.16 8.54
CA LEU A 75 -9.53 3.54 9.41
C LEU A 75 -9.20 2.16 8.85
N VAL A 76 -7.96 1.99 8.40
CA VAL A 76 -7.43 0.72 7.95
C VAL A 76 -6.65 0.09 9.09
N VAL A 77 -6.93 -1.17 9.38
CA VAL A 77 -6.18 -1.99 10.33
C VAL A 77 -5.72 -3.26 9.61
N MET A 78 -4.45 -3.63 9.77
CA MET A 78 -3.88 -4.79 9.09
C MET A 78 -3.03 -5.62 10.05
N ASP A 79 -3.28 -6.94 10.06
CA ASP A 79 -2.41 -7.89 10.74
C ASP A 79 -1.12 -8.12 9.95
N TYR A 80 0.02 -8.05 10.63
CA TYR A 80 1.32 -8.28 9.99
C TYR A 80 1.55 -9.74 9.60
N PHE A 81 0.99 -10.69 10.32
CA PHE A 81 1.27 -12.11 10.09
C PHE A 81 0.47 -12.64 8.90
N THR A 82 -0.86 -12.60 9.01
CA THR A 82 -1.80 -13.12 8.00
C THR A 82 -2.05 -12.18 6.84
N LYS A 83 -1.63 -10.91 6.96
CA LYS A 83 -2.02 -9.83 6.02
C LYS A 83 -3.52 -9.56 6.01
N TRP A 84 -4.23 -9.96 7.07
CA TRP A 84 -5.66 -9.73 7.20
C TRP A 84 -5.97 -8.24 7.28
N PRO A 85 -6.73 -7.68 6.31
CA PRO A 85 -7.18 -6.30 6.35
C PRO A 85 -8.55 -6.18 7.01
N GLU A 86 -8.71 -5.16 7.83
CA GLU A 86 -9.99 -4.60 8.21
C GLU A 86 -10.00 -3.12 7.83
N ALA A 87 -11.14 -2.64 7.35
CA ALA A 87 -11.30 -1.24 6.98
C ALA A 87 -12.65 -0.74 7.50
N TYR A 88 -12.60 0.29 8.33
CA TYR A 88 -13.76 0.85 9.01
C TYR A 88 -14.01 2.28 8.52
N PRO A 89 -15.20 2.60 7.99
CA PRO A 89 -15.55 3.96 7.65
C PRO A 89 -15.68 4.80 8.93
N ILE A 90 -15.07 5.99 8.96
CA ILE A 90 -15.12 6.92 10.11
C ILE A 90 -15.51 8.34 9.64
N PRO A 91 -16.23 9.11 10.47
CA PRO A 91 -16.68 10.48 10.14
C PRO A 91 -15.62 11.56 10.38
N ASP A 92 -14.61 11.27 11.18
CA ASP A 92 -13.60 12.24 11.58
C ASP A 92 -12.26 11.57 11.85
N GLN A 93 -11.29 12.43 12.15
CA GLN A 93 -9.92 12.07 12.43
C GLN A 93 -9.59 12.25 13.93
N GLU A 94 -10.57 12.01 14.81
CA GLU A 94 -10.38 12.17 16.25
C GLU A 94 -9.88 10.88 16.93
N ALA A 95 -9.12 11.06 18.01
CA ALA A 95 -8.58 9.94 18.78
C ALA A 95 -9.64 9.16 19.58
N SER A 96 -10.75 9.83 19.94
CA SER A 96 -11.95 9.24 20.56
C SER A 96 -12.61 8.25 19.61
N THR A 97 -12.94 8.70 18.40
CA THR A 97 -13.54 7.89 17.33
C THR A 97 -12.66 6.68 16.99
N PHE A 98 -11.35 6.90 16.85
CA PHE A 98 -10.40 5.80 16.64
C PHE A 98 -10.44 4.77 17.79
N ALA A 99 -10.40 5.22 19.04
CA ALA A 99 -10.38 4.34 20.21
C ALA A 99 -11.67 3.52 20.32
N GLU A 100 -12.81 4.15 20.06
CA GLU A 100 -14.12 3.48 20.05
C GLU A 100 -14.18 2.40 18.97
N VAL A 101 -13.83 2.75 17.73
CA VAL A 101 -13.83 1.80 16.61
C VAL A 101 -12.86 0.64 16.84
N LEU A 102 -11.66 0.92 17.36
CA LEU A 102 -10.67 -0.12 17.66
C LEU A 102 -11.18 -1.09 18.73
N VAL A 103 -11.79 -0.58 19.80
CA VAL A 103 -12.33 -1.44 20.87
C VAL A 103 -13.54 -2.25 20.38
N GLN A 104 -14.50 -1.58 19.74
CA GLN A 104 -15.76 -2.18 19.33
C GLN A 104 -15.61 -3.18 18.19
N HIS A 105 -14.70 -2.94 17.24
CA HIS A 105 -14.59 -3.78 16.04
C HIS A 105 -13.37 -4.68 16.03
N TRP A 106 -12.21 -4.24 16.55
CA TRP A 106 -11.01 -5.07 16.53
C TRP A 106 -10.89 -5.90 17.81
N ILE A 107 -10.79 -5.23 18.97
CA ILE A 107 -10.48 -5.89 20.24
C ILE A 107 -11.59 -6.87 20.63
N SER A 108 -12.86 -6.52 20.40
CA SER A 108 -14.00 -7.39 20.68
C SER A 108 -14.01 -8.69 19.84
N ARG A 109 -13.42 -8.68 18.63
CA ARG A 109 -13.47 -9.80 17.68
C ARG A 109 -12.20 -10.64 17.68
N PHE A 110 -11.03 -9.98 17.73
CA PHE A 110 -9.73 -10.62 17.58
C PHE A 110 -8.89 -10.62 18.85
N GLY A 111 -9.34 -9.91 19.89
CA GLY A 111 -8.62 -9.74 21.14
C GLY A 111 -7.61 -8.59 21.12
N VAL A 112 -6.88 -8.46 22.22
CA VAL A 112 -5.89 -7.39 22.42
C VAL A 112 -4.57 -7.75 21.73
N PRO A 113 -4.07 -6.94 20.79
CA PRO A 113 -2.77 -7.18 20.16
C PRO A 113 -1.62 -6.95 21.16
N LEU A 114 -0.52 -7.67 21.00
CA LEU A 114 0.68 -7.43 21.81
C LEU A 114 1.38 -6.13 21.41
N GLN A 115 1.40 -5.84 20.11
CA GLN A 115 2.10 -4.70 19.57
C GLN A 115 1.27 -3.99 18.49
N VAL A 116 1.28 -2.67 18.55
CA VAL A 116 0.59 -1.81 17.60
C VAL A 116 1.61 -0.92 16.91
N HIS A 117 1.47 -0.80 15.60
CA HIS A 117 2.30 0.03 14.75
C HIS A 117 1.48 1.15 14.08
N SER A 118 1.98 2.38 14.15
CA SER A 118 1.32 3.56 13.62
C SER A 118 2.30 4.52 12.98
N ASP A 119 2.00 5.04 11.79
CA ASP A 119 2.84 6.04 11.14
C ASP A 119 2.65 7.45 11.69
N GLN A 120 3.68 8.28 11.52
CA GLN A 120 3.84 9.60 12.16
C GLN A 120 2.94 10.71 11.58
N GLY A 121 1.69 10.40 11.26
CA GLY A 121 0.65 11.41 11.07
C GLY A 121 0.50 12.21 12.37
N ARG A 122 0.98 13.47 12.36
CA ARG A 122 1.17 14.33 13.54
C ARG A 122 -0.10 14.61 14.37
N ASN A 123 -1.29 14.25 13.91
CA ASN A 123 -2.55 14.71 14.50
C ASN A 123 -3.34 13.67 15.30
N PHE A 124 -2.90 12.41 15.42
CA PHE A 124 -3.78 11.36 15.99
C PHE A 124 -3.40 10.73 17.34
N TYR A 125 -2.23 11.00 17.94
CA TYR A 125 -1.65 9.98 18.84
C TYR A 125 -0.90 10.44 20.10
N SER A 126 -1.35 11.46 20.84
CA SER A 126 -0.62 11.85 22.07
C SER A 126 -1.18 11.24 23.36
N ALA A 127 -2.48 11.40 23.66
CA ALA A 127 -3.02 11.05 24.98
C ALA A 127 -3.97 9.84 24.99
N VAL A 128 -5.09 9.88 24.25
CA VAL A 128 -6.15 8.85 24.35
C VAL A 128 -5.65 7.47 23.93
N CYS A 129 -5.05 7.35 22.74
CA CYS A 129 -4.50 6.07 22.30
C CYS A 129 -3.32 5.62 23.15
N LYS A 130 -2.48 6.54 23.66
CA LYS A 130 -1.42 6.18 24.60
C LYS A 130 -2.01 5.57 25.87
N ARG A 131 -3.04 6.22 26.42
CA ARG A 131 -3.76 5.76 27.61
C ARG A 131 -4.47 4.43 27.38
N LEU A 132 -5.08 4.24 26.21
CA LEU A 132 -5.69 2.98 25.81
C LEU A 132 -4.65 1.85 25.75
N CYS A 133 -3.49 2.11 25.11
CA CYS A 133 -2.40 1.14 25.08
C CYS A 133 -1.86 0.82 26.47
N GLU A 134 -1.76 1.81 27.37
CA GLU A 134 -1.37 1.59 28.78
C GLU A 134 -2.38 0.69 29.52
N ILE A 135 -3.69 0.97 29.39
CA ILE A 135 -4.75 0.20 30.05
C ILE A 135 -4.78 -1.25 29.54
N LEU A 136 -4.59 -1.43 28.23
CA LEU A 136 -4.64 -2.73 27.59
C LEU A 136 -3.28 -3.45 27.54
N ALA A 137 -2.24 -2.88 28.16
CA ALA A 137 -0.87 -3.39 28.14
C ALA A 137 -0.31 -3.68 26.73
N ILE A 138 -0.66 -2.82 25.76
CA ILE A 138 -0.23 -2.91 24.35
C ILE A 138 1.10 -2.17 24.18
N ASP A 139 2.09 -2.82 23.59
CA ASP A 139 3.32 -2.17 23.18
C ASP A 139 3.11 -1.31 21.93
N LYS A 140 3.24 0.01 22.07
CA LYS A 140 3.09 0.94 20.95
C LYS A 140 4.45 1.23 20.31
N THR A 141 4.65 0.70 19.11
CA THR A 141 5.82 1.04 18.28
C THR A 141 5.53 2.21 17.35
N ARG A 142 6.49 3.14 17.27
CA ARG A 142 6.51 4.20 16.27
C ARG A 142 7.45 3.80 15.14
N THR A 143 7.14 4.23 13.91
CA THR A 143 8.06 4.14 12.79
C THR A 143 9.37 4.85 13.15
N THR A 144 10.45 4.09 13.28
CA THR A 144 11.80 4.63 13.11
C THR A 144 12.02 4.82 11.62
N ALA A 145 12.81 5.83 11.22
CA ALA A 145 13.09 6.14 9.81
C ALA A 145 13.71 4.97 8.99
N LEU A 146 14.00 3.84 9.65
CA LEU A 146 14.60 2.63 9.09
C LEU A 146 13.63 1.46 8.86
N HIS A 147 12.31 1.60 9.06
CA HIS A 147 11.34 0.51 8.85
C HIS A 147 10.32 0.73 7.72
N PRO A 148 10.77 0.90 6.46
CA PRO A 148 9.91 1.13 5.29
C PRO A 148 9.02 -0.07 4.91
N HIS A 149 9.27 -1.25 5.47
CA HIS A 149 8.47 -2.45 5.18
C HIS A 149 7.12 -2.46 5.89
N SER A 150 7.09 -1.89 7.08
CA SER A 150 5.93 -1.88 7.96
C SER A 150 4.88 -0.89 7.48
N ASP A 151 5.33 0.32 7.21
CA ASP A 151 4.60 1.42 6.59
C ASP A 151 4.17 1.03 5.15
N GLY A 152 5.11 0.51 4.37
CA GLY A 152 4.87 0.13 2.98
C GLY A 152 3.87 -1.02 2.76
N MET A 153 3.40 -1.72 3.80
CA MET A 153 2.34 -2.71 3.68
C MET A 153 0.96 -2.06 3.69
N VAL A 154 0.71 -1.21 4.68
CA VAL A 154 -0.55 -0.48 4.80
C VAL A 154 -0.67 0.55 3.68
N GLU A 155 0.43 1.22 3.31
CA GLU A 155 0.47 2.14 2.16
C GLU A 155 0.07 1.44 0.84
N ARG A 156 0.52 0.20 0.63
CA ARG A 156 0.13 -0.59 -0.55
C ARG A 156 -1.34 -0.93 -0.53
N PHE A 157 -1.87 -1.32 0.62
CA PHE A 157 -3.28 -1.65 0.75
C PHE A 157 -4.18 -0.42 0.55
N ASN A 158 -3.80 0.72 1.13
CA ASN A 158 -4.46 2.01 0.89
C ASN A 158 -4.48 2.35 -0.59
N ARG A 159 -3.37 2.13 -1.29
CA ARG A 159 -3.30 2.28 -2.74
C ARG A 159 -4.21 1.29 -3.48
N THR A 160 -4.38 0.07 -2.98
CA THR A 160 -5.35 -0.90 -3.55
C THR A 160 -6.78 -0.41 -3.38
N ILE A 161 -7.14 0.14 -2.21
CA ILE A 161 -8.45 0.76 -1.97
C ILE A 161 -8.68 1.90 -2.95
N LEU A 162 -7.75 2.86 -3.03
CA LEU A 162 -7.85 4.04 -3.89
C LEU A 162 -7.85 3.72 -5.39
N ASN A 163 -7.31 2.58 -5.81
CA ASN A 163 -7.33 2.16 -7.21
C ASN A 163 -8.49 1.22 -7.53
N SER A 164 -9.33 0.89 -6.55
CA SER A 164 -10.43 -0.06 -6.74
C SER A 164 -11.61 0.63 -7.44
N PRO A 165 -11.91 0.27 -8.71
CA PRO A 165 -13.04 0.87 -9.42
C PRO A 165 -14.36 0.53 -8.73
N SER A 166 -14.44 -0.66 -8.12
CA SER A 166 -15.63 -1.10 -7.38
C SER A 166 -16.02 -0.16 -6.24
N LEU A 167 -15.07 0.54 -5.63
CA LEU A 167 -15.32 1.51 -4.56
C LEU A 167 -15.57 2.94 -5.08
N LEU A 168 -15.05 3.28 -6.26
CA LEU A 168 -14.96 4.68 -6.73
C LEU A 168 -15.82 5.02 -7.97
N VAL A 169 -16.43 4.03 -8.61
CA VAL A 169 -17.16 4.18 -9.90
C VAL A 169 -18.68 4.32 -9.72
N SER A 170 -19.18 4.75 -8.55
CA SER A 170 -20.57 5.22 -8.49
C SER A 170 -20.67 6.66 -8.97
N SER A 171 -21.78 6.96 -9.65
CA SER A 171 -22.08 8.29 -10.22
C SER A 171 -22.00 9.41 -9.17
N ASN A 172 -22.32 9.08 -7.90
CA ASN A 172 -22.35 10.04 -6.80
C ASN A 172 -21.20 9.85 -5.79
N GLN A 173 -20.43 8.75 -5.85
CA GLN A 173 -19.36 8.44 -4.88
C GLN A 173 -19.79 8.49 -3.40
N GLN A 174 -21.08 8.27 -3.09
CA GLN A 174 -21.61 8.34 -1.72
C GLN A 174 -21.84 6.97 -1.07
N ASP A 175 -21.60 5.87 -1.79
CA ASP A 175 -21.91 4.50 -1.36
C ASP A 175 -20.67 3.63 -1.13
N TRP A 176 -19.49 4.25 -1.07
CA TRP A 176 -18.23 3.54 -0.92
C TRP A 176 -18.13 2.79 0.43
N ASP A 177 -18.76 3.32 1.48
CA ASP A 177 -18.81 2.72 2.82
C ASP A 177 -19.59 1.39 2.82
N LYS A 178 -20.71 1.35 2.09
CA LYS A 178 -21.53 0.14 1.89
C LYS A 178 -20.83 -0.89 1.01
N LYS A 179 -19.93 -0.46 0.14
CA LYS A 179 -19.16 -1.33 -0.76
C LYS A 179 -17.87 -1.87 -0.15
N LEU A 180 -17.37 -1.22 0.91
CA LEU A 180 -16.12 -1.56 1.57
C LEU A 180 -16.08 -3.03 2.06
N PRO A 181 -17.13 -3.59 2.70
CA PRO A 181 -17.12 -5.00 3.11
C PRO A 181 -16.99 -5.98 1.93
N PHE A 182 -17.62 -5.68 0.79
CA PHE A 182 -17.53 -6.52 -0.41
C PHE A 182 -16.15 -6.48 -1.04
N PHE A 183 -15.51 -5.31 -1.04
CA PHE A 183 -14.12 -5.17 -1.45
C PHE A 183 -13.17 -5.95 -0.54
N LEU A 184 -13.35 -5.86 0.78
CA LEU A 184 -12.55 -6.61 1.75
C LEU A 184 -12.67 -8.12 1.51
N LEU A 185 -13.88 -8.64 1.29
CA LEU A 185 -14.09 -10.05 0.98
C LEU A 185 -13.30 -10.47 -0.26
N ALA A 186 -13.37 -9.68 -1.34
CA ALA A 186 -12.63 -9.95 -2.56
C ALA A 186 -11.11 -9.96 -2.34
N TYR A 187 -10.61 -9.04 -1.50
CA TYR A 187 -9.20 -8.96 -1.15
C TYR A 187 -8.74 -10.15 -0.28
N MET A 188 -9.52 -10.51 0.74
CA MET A 188 -9.20 -11.61 1.68
C MET A 188 -9.19 -12.99 1.01
N SER A 189 -9.93 -13.15 -0.08
CA SER A 189 -9.93 -14.36 -0.93
C SER A 189 -8.92 -14.30 -2.08
N ALA A 190 -8.12 -13.24 -2.21
CA ALA A 190 -7.11 -13.11 -3.26
C ALA A 190 -5.73 -13.57 -2.76
N VAL A 191 -4.99 -14.28 -3.61
CA VAL A 191 -3.63 -14.73 -3.28
C VAL A 191 -2.66 -13.55 -3.34
N HIS A 192 -1.87 -13.37 -2.29
CA HIS A 192 -0.82 -12.36 -2.25
C HIS A 192 0.49 -12.89 -2.82
N GLU A 193 1.18 -12.12 -3.67
CA GLU A 193 2.46 -12.53 -4.26
C GLU A 193 3.57 -12.79 -3.22
N ILE A 194 3.53 -12.08 -2.09
CA ILE A 194 4.56 -12.19 -1.04
C ILE A 194 4.41 -13.49 -0.25
N THR A 195 3.18 -13.85 0.11
CA THR A 195 2.90 -15.01 0.96
C THR A 195 2.57 -16.26 0.14
N SER A 196 2.19 -16.10 -1.13
CA SER A 196 1.65 -17.17 -2.00
C SER A 196 0.35 -17.82 -1.47
N TYR A 197 -0.22 -17.27 -0.40
CA TYR A 197 -1.50 -17.67 0.20
C TYR A 197 -2.44 -16.47 0.26
N SER A 198 -3.74 -16.73 0.30
CA SER A 198 -4.73 -15.70 0.61
C SER A 198 -4.74 -15.38 2.12
N PRO A 199 -5.10 -14.16 2.55
CA PRO A 199 -5.24 -13.85 3.97
C PRO A 199 -6.23 -14.78 4.67
N SER A 200 -7.30 -15.19 3.98
CA SER A 200 -8.27 -16.17 4.50
C SER A 200 -7.66 -17.56 4.71
N GLN A 201 -6.86 -18.06 3.77
CA GLN A 201 -6.10 -19.30 3.98
C GLN A 201 -5.15 -19.22 5.16
N MET A 202 -4.44 -18.10 5.31
CA MET A 202 -3.49 -17.92 6.41
C MET A 202 -4.18 -17.86 7.78
N LEU A 203 -5.40 -17.33 7.85
CA LEU A 203 -6.13 -17.15 9.09
C LEU A 203 -7.01 -18.35 9.45
N PHE A 204 -7.78 -18.87 8.49
CA PHE A 204 -8.79 -19.91 8.71
C PHE A 204 -8.39 -21.29 8.17
N GLY A 205 -7.27 -21.39 7.44
CA GLY A 205 -6.85 -22.64 6.79
C GLY A 205 -7.65 -22.99 5.53
N HIS A 206 -8.58 -22.14 5.08
CA HIS A 206 -9.36 -22.31 3.87
C HIS A 206 -9.73 -20.96 3.25
N ASP A 207 -10.06 -20.95 1.96
CA ASP A 207 -10.48 -19.73 1.27
C ASP A 207 -11.92 -19.34 1.62
N LEU A 208 -12.15 -18.04 1.80
CA LEU A 208 -13.52 -17.51 1.86
C LEU A 208 -14.19 -17.58 0.49
N CYS A 209 -15.45 -18.02 0.46
CA CYS A 209 -16.24 -18.11 -0.75
C CYS A 209 -16.51 -16.71 -1.33
N ARG A 210 -16.12 -16.48 -2.59
CA ARG A 210 -16.35 -15.20 -3.28
C ARG A 210 -17.82 -15.06 -3.65
N LEU A 211 -18.39 -13.86 -3.50
CA LEU A 211 -19.73 -13.55 -3.99
C LEU A 211 -19.78 -13.72 -5.51
N GLN A 212 -20.76 -14.52 -5.99
CA GLN A 212 -20.95 -14.81 -7.42
C GLN A 212 -21.25 -13.58 -8.29
N ILE A 213 -21.59 -12.43 -7.69
CA ILE A 213 -21.86 -11.16 -8.39
C ILE A 213 -20.61 -10.66 -9.15
N PHE A 214 -19.40 -11.10 -8.78
CA PHE A 214 -18.17 -10.84 -9.54
C PHE A 214 -17.83 -11.91 -10.59
N CYS A 215 -18.60 -13.00 -10.67
CA CYS A 215 -18.32 -14.16 -11.52
C CYS A 215 -19.21 -14.24 -12.76
N SER A 216 -20.28 -13.45 -12.85
CA SER A 216 -21.29 -13.49 -13.94
C SER A 216 -20.92 -12.70 -15.19
N ALA A 217 -19.63 -12.56 -15.49
CA ALA A 217 -19.17 -12.28 -16.85
C ALA A 217 -18.15 -13.36 -17.18
N GLY A 218 -18.45 -14.21 -18.17
CA GLY A 218 -17.62 -15.33 -18.65
C GLY A 218 -16.27 -14.94 -19.26
N HIS A 219 -15.63 -13.90 -18.75
CA HIS A 219 -14.20 -13.70 -18.87
C HIS A 219 -13.54 -14.36 -17.67
N GLN A 220 -12.77 -15.43 -17.92
CA GLN A 220 -11.66 -15.79 -17.04
C GLN A 220 -10.88 -14.50 -16.75
N MET A 221 -11.02 -13.94 -15.55
CA MET A 221 -10.07 -12.96 -15.07
C MET A 221 -8.75 -13.72 -14.95
N HIS A 222 -7.90 -13.55 -15.96
CA HIS A 222 -6.53 -14.03 -15.94
C HIS A 222 -5.89 -13.66 -14.59
N PRO A 223 -5.04 -14.54 -14.05
CA PRO A 223 -4.38 -14.28 -12.78
C PRO A 223 -3.71 -12.92 -12.87
N TRP A 224 -4.02 -12.04 -11.90
CA TRP A 224 -3.48 -10.71 -11.76
C TRP A 224 -1.95 -10.73 -11.93
N ARG A 225 -1.46 -10.55 -13.16
CA ARG A 225 -0.05 -10.28 -13.43
C ARG A 225 0.17 -8.87 -12.91
N MET A 226 0.79 -8.71 -11.74
CA MET A 226 1.50 -7.48 -11.44
C MET A 226 2.56 -7.32 -12.53
N ARG A 227 2.27 -6.53 -13.57
CA ARG A 227 3.29 -6.11 -14.51
C ARG A 227 4.24 -5.22 -13.71
N SER A 228 5.37 -5.80 -13.34
CA SER A 228 6.57 -5.09 -12.94
C SER A 228 6.79 -3.93 -13.92
N ILE A 229 6.72 -2.71 -13.44
CA ILE A 229 7.19 -1.54 -14.19
C ILE A 229 8.71 -1.67 -14.26
N SER A 230 9.21 -2.37 -15.28
CA SER A 230 10.55 -2.21 -15.81
C SER A 230 10.48 -1.37 -17.08
N ARG A 231 11.17 -0.22 -17.04
CA ARG A 231 11.33 0.70 -18.17
C ARG A 231 12.10 0.07 -19.35
N ASN A 232 11.87 0.66 -20.53
CA ASN A 232 12.52 0.54 -21.85
C ASN A 232 12.03 -0.64 -22.72
N SER A 233 11.71 -0.48 -24.01
CA SER A 233 11.95 0.62 -24.96
C SER A 233 11.26 0.35 -26.31
N ARG A 234 10.65 1.41 -26.88
CA ARG A 234 10.60 1.80 -28.31
C ARG A 234 9.90 0.89 -29.35
N HIS A 235 9.48 1.59 -30.43
CA HIS A 235 8.87 1.17 -31.71
C HIS A 235 7.33 1.21 -31.67
N GLY A 236 6.61 1.97 -32.47
CA GLY A 236 6.95 2.96 -33.50
C GLY A 236 5.63 3.34 -34.19
N TRP A 237 5.27 4.62 -34.18
CA TRP A 237 4.12 5.14 -34.94
C TRP A 237 4.62 5.65 -36.29
N ARG A 238 4.11 5.11 -37.39
CA ARG A 238 3.95 5.81 -38.67
C ARG A 238 3.01 5.02 -39.59
N LYS A 239 1.93 5.71 -39.96
CA LYS A 239 0.97 5.53 -41.07
C LYS A 239 0.51 4.11 -41.43
#